data_AF-A0A7I8DH63-F1
#
_entry.id   AF-A0A7I8DH63-F1
#
_cell.length_a   1.000
_cell.length_b   1.000
_cell.length_c   1.000
_cell.angle_alpha   90.00
_cell.angle_beta   90.00
_cell.angle_gamma   90.00
#
_symmetry.space_group_name_H-M   'P 1'
#
loop_
_entity.id
_entity.type
_entity.pdbx_description
1 polymer ?
#
loop_
_entity_poly.entity_id
_entity_poly.type
_entity_poly.pdbx_seq_one_letter_code
_entity_poly.pdbx_strand_id
1 'polypeptide(L)'
;MKKNNTVKKGISLVIILIMALSLVIPQKPVEAATNSNIKIYNFIKLLVPAAGIEIDTSQSNPYLKAAMDTGIVKEGDFEDYKAYLTRIDAALLLNRADEYMHGDTVDKDLLQTVIAKRISDIKKIPAGKREAVAKIYAKGFIVGKSNGMYVQNRSFNGNDYLAAVDAKKVLGLLKNAKDRAKISPDGQLIRTKNLPKNAKDYPYILEAFPNSFYEMKFSYQRGTYSWKPVEGKDYARPVRVKETMSKLNVDENGMCIYVDEWIKKVEDNLKYRLNVDFNTIDNNWLNNLRKTYFVANVALLDKQKTDRIRNYIKIAKESKVIIKSSIISVEPSTLYTSDGAFLVRSYIKFKITSEKNKPQEDLFFGNTRFVDLAKSKWFDGVYDVELSTKNIGTDGSDYAIIDDTLNDYYYKSK
;
A
#
# COMPACT_ATOMS: atom_id res chain seq x y z
N MET A 1 34.34 43.34 22.02
CA MET A 1 34.67 41.95 21.63
C MET A 1 33.70 41.46 20.56
N LYS A 2 34.08 41.54 19.28
CA LYS A 2 33.31 41.02 18.13
C LYS A 2 33.78 39.58 17.87
N LYS A 3 32.93 38.58 18.10
CA LYS A 3 33.21 37.17 17.74
C LYS A 3 32.38 36.76 16.52
N ASN A 4 33.09 36.65 15.40
CA ASN A 4 32.97 35.68 14.30
C ASN A 4 31.58 35.21 13.88
N ASN A 5 31.01 35.91 12.88
CA ASN A 5 29.85 35.45 12.10
C ASN A 5 30.24 34.87 10.72
N THR A 6 31.53 34.61 10.50
CA THR A 6 32.09 34.28 9.18
C THR A 6 32.10 32.77 8.89
N VAL A 7 32.03 31.91 9.91
CA VAL A 7 32.16 30.44 9.73
C VAL A 7 30.85 29.78 9.24
N LYS A 8 29.67 30.35 9.54
CA LYS A 8 28.38 29.76 9.13
C LYS A 8 27.99 30.02 7.67
N LYS A 9 28.54 31.05 7.02
CA LYS A 9 28.28 31.32 5.59
C LYS A 9 29.15 30.48 4.65
N GLY A 10 30.34 30.06 5.09
CA GLY A 10 31.23 29.19 4.30
C GLY A 10 30.74 27.74 4.19
N ILE A 11 30.23 27.16 5.26
CA ILE A 11 29.75 25.76 5.27
C ILE A 11 28.46 25.60 4.45
N SER A 12 27.59 26.63 4.44
CA SER A 12 26.37 26.60 3.62
C SER A 12 26.65 26.73 2.12
N LEU A 13 27.72 27.40 1.72
CA LEU A 13 28.13 27.51 0.32
C LEU A 13 28.82 26.24 -0.19
N VAL A 14 29.61 25.56 0.65
CA VAL A 14 30.27 24.30 0.29
C VAL A 14 29.25 23.16 0.11
N ILE A 15 28.18 23.11 0.91
CA ILE A 15 27.12 22.09 0.75
C ILE A 15 26.27 22.34 -0.51
N ILE A 16 26.04 23.61 -0.89
CA ILE A 16 25.37 23.96 -2.15
C ILE A 16 26.27 23.68 -3.36
N LEU A 17 27.59 23.87 -3.24
CA LEU A 17 28.55 23.51 -4.30
C LEU A 17 28.66 22.00 -4.49
N ILE A 18 28.61 21.19 -3.42
CA ILE A 18 28.66 19.72 -3.50
C ILE A 18 27.35 19.14 -4.07
N MET A 19 26.19 19.78 -3.82
CA MET A 19 24.93 19.43 -4.48
C MET A 19 24.85 19.91 -5.94
N ALA A 20 25.61 20.95 -6.33
CA ALA A 20 25.69 21.40 -7.72
C ALA A 20 26.74 20.64 -8.56
N LEU A 21 27.79 20.09 -7.94
CA LEU A 21 28.84 19.31 -8.61
C LEU A 21 28.50 17.83 -8.84
N SER A 22 27.39 17.33 -8.29
CA SER A 22 26.85 16.01 -8.63
C SER A 22 26.03 16.00 -9.94
N LEU A 23 25.96 17.14 -10.65
CA LEU A 23 25.19 17.31 -11.89
C LEU A 23 26.02 17.38 -13.19
N VAL A 24 27.35 17.23 -13.16
CA VAL A 24 28.15 17.14 -14.40
C VAL A 24 29.29 16.14 -14.23
N ILE A 25 28.96 14.86 -14.16
CA ILE A 25 29.87 13.83 -14.65
C ILE A 25 29.47 13.64 -16.12
N PRO A 26 30.35 13.90 -17.10
CA PRO A 26 30.08 13.46 -18.47
C PRO A 26 29.97 11.94 -18.42
N GLN A 27 28.74 11.44 -18.54
CA GLN A 27 28.52 10.03 -18.81
C GLN A 27 29.29 9.75 -20.08
N LYS A 28 30.36 8.94 -19.97
CA LYS A 28 30.87 8.23 -21.16
C LYS A 28 29.64 7.61 -21.82
N PRO A 29 29.46 7.72 -23.15
CA PRO A 29 28.33 7.08 -23.80
C PRO A 29 28.46 5.59 -23.52
N VAL A 30 27.67 5.11 -22.57
CA VAL A 30 27.33 3.70 -22.50
C VAL A 30 26.66 3.47 -23.83
N GLU A 31 27.31 2.71 -24.71
CA GLU A 31 26.70 2.25 -25.96
C GLU A 31 25.27 1.86 -25.64
N ALA A 32 24.33 2.62 -26.20
CA ALA A 32 22.92 2.36 -26.03
C ALA A 32 22.68 0.97 -26.63
N ALA A 33 22.66 -0.07 -25.77
CA ALA A 33 22.12 -1.36 -26.14
C ALA A 33 20.77 -1.06 -26.78
N THR A 34 20.65 -1.39 -28.07
CA THR A 34 19.47 -1.06 -28.86
C THR A 34 18.25 -1.67 -28.17
N ASN A 35 17.50 -0.84 -27.43
CA ASN A 35 16.28 -1.18 -26.70
C ASN A 35 15.13 -1.41 -27.69
N SER A 36 15.35 -2.31 -28.66
CA SER A 36 14.32 -2.72 -29.59
C SER A 36 13.28 -3.56 -28.84
N ASN A 37 12.02 -3.35 -29.20
CA ASN A 37 10.90 -4.12 -28.66
C ASN A 37 10.96 -5.55 -29.20
N ILE A 38 10.63 -6.53 -28.36
CA ILE A 38 10.60 -7.94 -28.78
C ILE A 38 9.31 -8.23 -29.55
N LYS A 39 9.40 -9.07 -30.57
CA LYS A 39 8.24 -9.61 -31.30
C LYS A 39 7.67 -10.84 -30.60
N ILE A 40 6.38 -11.08 -30.76
CA ILE A 40 5.65 -12.19 -30.11
C ILE A 40 6.36 -13.52 -30.33
N TYR A 41 6.64 -13.89 -31.59
CA TYR A 41 7.31 -15.15 -31.88
C TYR A 41 8.71 -15.27 -31.27
N ASN A 42 9.46 -14.17 -31.25
CA ASN A 42 10.80 -14.16 -30.66
C ASN A 42 10.73 -14.34 -29.13
N PHE A 43 9.69 -13.84 -28.48
CA PHE A 43 9.47 -14.11 -27.06
C PHE A 43 9.11 -15.57 -26.82
N ILE A 44 8.19 -16.15 -27.62
CA ILE A 44 7.82 -17.57 -27.54
C ILE A 44 9.05 -18.48 -27.69
N LYS A 45 9.93 -18.18 -28.66
CA LYS A 45 11.21 -18.89 -28.83
C LYS A 45 12.10 -18.92 -27.59
N LEU A 46 12.08 -17.86 -26.79
CA LEU A 46 12.85 -17.77 -25.55
C LEU A 46 12.09 -18.39 -24.36
N LEU A 47 10.77 -18.27 -24.35
CA LEU A 47 9.89 -18.75 -23.28
C LEU A 47 9.82 -20.27 -23.22
N VAL A 48 9.66 -20.95 -24.35
CA VAL A 48 9.49 -22.42 -24.42
C VAL A 48 10.69 -23.15 -23.80
N PRO A 49 11.95 -22.88 -24.19
CA PRO A 49 13.11 -23.46 -23.50
C PRO A 49 13.21 -23.03 -22.04
N ALA A 50 12.81 -21.80 -21.71
CA ALA A 50 12.85 -21.31 -20.33
C ALA A 50 11.86 -22.04 -19.42
N ALA A 51 10.75 -22.54 -19.99
CA ALA A 51 9.77 -23.37 -19.33
C ALA A 51 10.14 -24.87 -19.28
N GLY A 52 11.32 -25.25 -19.79
CA GLY A 52 11.78 -26.64 -19.81
C GLY A 52 11.02 -27.54 -20.79
N ILE A 53 10.39 -26.95 -21.81
CA ILE A 53 9.60 -27.70 -22.80
C ILE A 53 10.53 -28.23 -23.89
N GLU A 54 10.39 -29.52 -24.21
CA GLU A 54 11.12 -30.17 -25.28
C GLU A 54 10.67 -29.66 -26.66
N ILE A 55 11.62 -29.57 -27.59
CA ILE A 55 11.39 -28.98 -28.92
C ILE A 55 11.78 -30.00 -29.98
N ASP A 56 10.79 -30.41 -30.78
CA ASP A 56 11.02 -31.18 -32.00
C ASP A 56 11.41 -30.22 -33.14
N THR A 57 12.71 -30.16 -33.44
CA THR A 57 13.27 -29.24 -34.45
C THR A 57 12.97 -29.65 -35.89
N SER A 58 12.38 -30.82 -36.12
CA SER A 58 12.00 -31.28 -37.47
C SER A 58 10.74 -30.58 -38.01
N GLN A 59 9.95 -29.96 -37.12
CA GLN A 59 8.68 -29.33 -37.48
C GLN A 59 8.83 -27.88 -37.94
N SER A 60 7.89 -27.41 -38.77
CA SER A 60 7.79 -26.00 -39.11
C SER A 60 7.35 -25.18 -37.89
N ASN A 61 8.07 -24.09 -37.59
CA ASN A 61 7.87 -23.24 -36.40
C ASN A 61 7.83 -24.04 -35.08
N PRO A 62 8.89 -24.79 -34.76
CA PRO A 62 8.86 -25.83 -33.73
C PRO A 62 8.56 -25.27 -32.33
N TYR A 63 9.01 -24.05 -32.03
CA TYR A 63 8.73 -23.36 -30.78
C TYR A 63 7.26 -22.96 -30.63
N LEU A 64 6.61 -22.51 -31.71
CA LEU A 64 5.20 -22.12 -31.66
C LEU A 64 4.33 -23.37 -31.46
N LYS A 65 4.66 -24.46 -32.16
CA LYS A 65 3.98 -25.74 -32.01
C LYS A 65 4.09 -26.28 -30.59
N ALA A 66 5.30 -26.31 -30.02
CA ALA A 66 5.51 -26.73 -28.63
C ALA A 66 4.73 -25.86 -27.63
N ALA A 67 4.69 -24.54 -27.85
CA ALA A 67 3.89 -23.64 -27.01
C ALA A 67 2.38 -23.87 -27.14
N MET A 68 1.90 -24.26 -28.33
CA MET A 68 0.50 -24.60 -28.56
C MET A 68 0.10 -25.93 -27.92
N ASP A 69 0.95 -26.95 -28.06
CA ASP A 69 0.70 -28.29 -27.52
C ASP A 69 0.66 -28.32 -25.99
N THR A 70 1.40 -27.40 -25.35
CA THR A 70 1.39 -27.20 -23.90
C THR A 70 0.32 -26.20 -23.42
N GLY A 71 -0.44 -25.58 -24.35
CA GLY A 71 -1.47 -24.61 -24.04
C GLY A 71 -0.97 -23.24 -23.55
N ILE A 72 0.34 -22.98 -23.63
CA ILE A 72 0.95 -21.66 -23.36
C ILE A 72 0.44 -20.65 -24.39
N VAL A 73 0.43 -21.05 -25.65
CA VAL A 73 -0.23 -20.33 -26.75
C VAL A 73 -1.52 -21.07 -27.10
N LYS A 74 -2.61 -20.34 -27.30
CA LYS A 74 -3.90 -20.87 -27.72
C LYS A 74 -4.30 -20.26 -29.06
N GLU A 75 -5.11 -21.00 -29.81
CA GLU A 75 -5.68 -20.49 -31.05
C GLU A 75 -6.46 -19.18 -30.79
N GLY A 76 -6.25 -18.19 -31.64
CA GLY A 76 -6.87 -16.87 -31.52
C GLY A 76 -6.23 -15.92 -30.49
N ASP A 77 -5.18 -16.32 -29.75
CA ASP A 77 -4.48 -15.38 -28.85
C ASP A 77 -3.85 -14.20 -29.61
N PHE A 78 -3.36 -14.44 -30.82
CA PHE A 78 -2.64 -13.48 -31.66
C PHE A 78 -3.04 -13.61 -33.13
N GLU A 79 -3.29 -12.47 -33.77
CA GLU A 79 -3.52 -12.38 -35.22
C GLU A 79 -2.20 -12.42 -36.02
N ASP A 80 -1.15 -11.76 -35.51
CA ASP A 80 0.17 -11.71 -36.15
C ASP A 80 1.31 -11.96 -35.14
N TYR A 81 1.99 -13.10 -35.29
CA TYR A 81 3.15 -13.47 -34.48
C TYR A 81 4.41 -12.64 -34.77
N LYS A 82 4.42 -11.84 -35.84
CA LYS A 82 5.51 -10.89 -36.19
C LYS A 82 5.31 -9.52 -35.55
N ALA A 83 4.15 -9.25 -34.92
CA ALA A 83 3.89 -8.02 -34.20
C ALA A 83 4.77 -7.91 -32.94
N TYR A 84 4.91 -6.67 -32.44
CA TYR A 84 5.59 -6.42 -31.18
C TYR A 84 4.75 -6.91 -29.99
N LEU A 85 5.42 -7.52 -29.02
CA LEU A 85 4.79 -8.07 -27.82
C LEU A 85 4.43 -6.94 -26.86
N THR A 86 3.17 -6.85 -26.47
CA THR A 86 2.73 -5.95 -25.40
C THR A 86 3.02 -6.54 -24.01
N ARG A 87 3.04 -5.72 -22.96
CA ARG A 87 3.17 -6.20 -21.57
C ARG A 87 1.99 -7.08 -21.14
N ILE A 88 0.79 -6.82 -21.64
CA ILE A 88 -0.39 -7.68 -21.41
C ILE A 88 -0.16 -9.08 -21.97
N ASP A 89 0.29 -9.16 -23.22
CA ASP A 89 0.49 -10.43 -23.91
C ASP A 89 1.68 -11.20 -23.32
N ALA A 90 2.74 -10.47 -22.93
CA ALA A 90 3.83 -11.06 -22.17
C ALA A 90 3.34 -11.67 -20.85
N ALA A 91 2.49 -10.97 -20.10
CA ALA A 91 1.92 -11.48 -18.86
C ALA A 91 1.03 -12.70 -19.08
N LEU A 92 0.24 -12.72 -20.16
CA LEU A 92 -0.59 -13.87 -20.52
C LEU A 92 0.27 -15.12 -20.77
N LEU A 93 1.29 -14.99 -21.61
CA LEU A 93 2.20 -16.08 -21.95
C LEU A 93 3.03 -16.53 -20.74
N LEU A 94 3.56 -15.59 -19.95
CA LEU A 94 4.31 -15.88 -18.73
C LEU A 94 3.44 -16.59 -17.69
N ASN A 95 2.18 -16.20 -17.51
CA ASN A 95 1.32 -16.82 -16.51
C ASN A 95 1.10 -18.29 -16.83
N ARG A 96 0.77 -18.58 -18.09
CA ARG A 96 0.53 -19.95 -18.55
C ARG A 96 1.80 -20.80 -18.51
N ALA A 97 2.95 -20.23 -18.84
CA ALA A 97 4.23 -20.91 -18.71
C ALA A 97 4.59 -21.21 -17.24
N ASP A 98 4.37 -20.26 -16.34
CA ASP A 98 4.59 -20.45 -14.90
C ASP A 98 3.62 -21.49 -14.30
N GLU A 99 2.34 -21.44 -14.67
CA GLU A 99 1.34 -22.45 -14.27
C GLU A 99 1.64 -23.83 -14.86
N TYR A 100 2.19 -23.93 -16.07
CA TYR A 100 2.67 -25.18 -16.64
C TYR A 100 3.80 -25.79 -15.79
N MET A 101 4.74 -24.96 -15.32
CA MET A 101 5.89 -25.42 -14.53
C MET A 101 5.55 -25.72 -13.07
N HIS A 102 4.62 -24.97 -12.48
CA HIS A 102 4.46 -24.89 -11.03
C HIS A 102 3.00 -25.01 -10.55
N GLY A 103 2.03 -25.12 -11.46
CA GLY A 103 0.61 -25.07 -11.14
C GLY A 103 0.11 -23.66 -10.80
N ASP A 104 -1.20 -23.55 -10.59
CA ASP A 104 -1.80 -22.31 -10.08
C ASP A 104 -1.64 -22.24 -8.56
N THR A 105 -0.87 -21.26 -8.10
CA THR A 105 -0.41 -21.12 -6.72
C THR A 105 -0.82 -19.79 -6.08
N VAL A 106 -1.52 -18.92 -6.82
CA VAL A 106 -1.91 -17.61 -6.29
C VAL A 106 -3.16 -17.76 -5.44
N ASP A 107 -3.06 -17.32 -4.19
CA ASP A 107 -4.21 -17.25 -3.30
C ASP A 107 -5.36 -16.43 -3.92
N LYS A 108 -6.59 -16.92 -3.73
CA LYS A 108 -7.78 -16.34 -4.38
C LYS A 108 -8.10 -14.95 -3.85
N ASP A 109 -7.92 -14.71 -2.55
CA ASP A 109 -8.22 -13.43 -1.92
C ASP A 109 -7.17 -12.38 -2.28
N LEU A 110 -5.90 -12.78 -2.36
CA LEU A 110 -4.83 -11.97 -2.92
C LEU A 110 -5.12 -11.60 -4.38
N LEU A 111 -5.51 -12.56 -5.22
CA LEU A 111 -5.83 -12.31 -6.63
C LEU A 111 -6.97 -11.30 -6.78
N GLN A 112 -8.05 -11.49 -6.01
CA GLN A 112 -9.19 -10.56 -5.99
C GLN A 112 -8.75 -9.17 -5.54
N THR A 113 -7.91 -9.09 -4.50
CA THR A 113 -7.36 -7.82 -3.99
C THR A 113 -6.50 -7.12 -5.03
N VAL A 114 -5.65 -7.85 -5.76
CA VAL A 114 -4.81 -7.29 -6.82
C VAL A 114 -5.65 -6.69 -7.95
N ILE A 115 -6.66 -7.44 -8.42
CA ILE A 115 -7.59 -6.99 -9.47
C ILE A 115 -8.39 -5.77 -9.01
N ALA A 116 -8.90 -5.80 -7.77
CA ALA A 116 -9.79 -4.75 -7.27
C ALA A 116 -9.04 -3.46 -6.92
N LYS A 117 -7.81 -3.57 -6.40
CA LYS A 117 -7.15 -2.46 -5.70
C LYS A 117 -5.73 -2.15 -6.15
N ARG A 118 -4.93 -3.11 -6.63
CA ARG A 118 -3.46 -2.93 -6.77
C ARG A 118 -2.99 -2.51 -8.15
N ILE A 119 -3.78 -2.77 -9.19
CA ILE A 119 -3.48 -2.35 -10.55
C ILE A 119 -4.45 -1.23 -10.96
N SER A 120 -3.98 0.01 -10.99
CA SER A 120 -4.83 1.19 -11.18
C SER A 120 -5.49 1.26 -12.56
N ASP A 121 -4.82 0.71 -13.56
CA ASP A 121 -5.24 0.70 -14.97
C ASP A 121 -5.79 -0.66 -15.42
N ILE A 122 -6.12 -1.57 -14.49
CA ILE A 122 -6.63 -2.92 -14.79
C ILE A 122 -7.88 -2.92 -15.68
N LYS A 123 -8.73 -1.88 -15.55
CA LYS A 123 -9.94 -1.74 -16.36
C LYS A 123 -9.64 -1.48 -17.84
N LYS A 124 -8.46 -0.93 -18.16
CA LYS A 124 -7.98 -0.74 -19.54
C LYS A 124 -7.50 -2.05 -20.19
N ILE A 125 -7.32 -3.10 -19.40
CA ILE A 125 -6.92 -4.43 -19.87
C ILE A 125 -8.17 -5.23 -20.27
N PRO A 126 -8.16 -5.95 -21.41
CA PRO A 126 -9.27 -6.81 -21.82
C PRO A 126 -9.66 -7.81 -20.72
N ALA A 127 -10.97 -8.00 -20.48
CA ALA A 127 -11.47 -8.77 -19.35
C ALA A 127 -10.86 -10.19 -19.26
N GLY A 128 -10.77 -10.91 -20.38
CA GLY A 128 -10.18 -12.26 -20.44
C GLY A 128 -8.67 -12.32 -20.19
N LYS A 129 -7.96 -11.19 -20.11
CA LYS A 129 -6.52 -11.13 -19.82
C LYS A 129 -6.19 -10.56 -18.43
N ARG A 130 -7.19 -10.02 -17.71
CA ARG A 130 -6.99 -9.36 -16.40
C ARG A 130 -6.45 -10.31 -15.33
N GLU A 131 -6.94 -11.55 -15.31
CA GLU A 131 -6.51 -12.55 -14.34
C GLU A 131 -5.03 -12.88 -14.51
N ALA A 132 -4.59 -13.20 -15.73
CA ALA A 132 -3.19 -13.50 -16.01
C ALA A 132 -2.27 -12.32 -15.64
N VAL A 133 -2.70 -11.09 -15.93
CA VAL A 133 -1.97 -9.88 -15.52
C VAL A 133 -1.88 -9.77 -14.00
N ALA A 134 -2.98 -9.99 -13.29
CA ALA A 134 -3.01 -9.93 -11.83
C ALA A 134 -2.17 -11.03 -11.18
N LYS A 135 -2.18 -12.26 -11.73
CA LYS A 135 -1.32 -13.35 -11.27
C LYS A 135 0.17 -13.04 -11.48
N ILE A 136 0.55 -12.54 -12.65
CA ILE A 136 1.94 -12.12 -12.93
C ILE A 136 2.39 -10.97 -12.02
N TYR A 137 1.50 -10.05 -11.69
CA TYR A 137 1.76 -9.02 -10.70
C TYR A 137 1.96 -9.63 -9.30
N ALA A 138 1.04 -10.47 -8.84
CA ALA A 138 1.06 -11.10 -7.51
C ALA A 138 2.29 -12.00 -7.31
N LYS A 139 2.71 -12.69 -8.38
CA LYS A 139 3.93 -13.51 -8.42
C LYS A 139 5.21 -12.68 -8.52
N GLY A 140 5.13 -11.35 -8.68
CA GLY A 140 6.30 -10.47 -8.68
C GLY A 140 7.10 -10.44 -9.98
N PHE A 141 6.54 -10.89 -11.10
CA PHE A 141 7.21 -10.85 -12.41
C PHE A 141 7.21 -9.45 -13.03
N ILE A 142 6.03 -8.83 -13.10
CA ILE A 142 5.82 -7.50 -13.69
C ILE A 142 4.93 -6.69 -12.75
N VAL A 143 5.54 -5.84 -11.94
CA VAL A 143 4.85 -5.10 -10.86
C VAL A 143 4.43 -3.68 -11.24
N GLY A 144 4.63 -3.27 -12.49
CA GLY A 144 4.25 -1.94 -12.97
C GLY A 144 5.05 -0.77 -12.37
N LYS A 145 4.62 0.45 -12.69
CA LYS A 145 5.22 1.70 -12.23
C LYS A 145 4.45 2.26 -11.03
N SER A 146 5.18 2.84 -10.08
CA SER A 146 4.58 3.49 -8.90
C SER A 146 3.69 4.66 -9.32
N ASN A 147 2.54 4.81 -8.64
CA ASN A 147 1.65 5.96 -8.79
C ASN A 147 1.98 7.10 -7.80
N GLY A 148 3.09 6.97 -7.08
CA GLY A 148 3.57 7.98 -6.14
C GLY A 148 3.61 7.47 -4.70
N MET A 149 4.20 8.30 -3.82
CA MET A 149 4.33 7.98 -2.40
C MET A 149 2.96 7.87 -1.73
N TYR A 150 2.84 6.90 -0.84
CA TYR A 150 1.64 6.53 -0.09
C TYR A 150 0.49 6.00 -0.95
N VAL A 151 0.65 5.90 -2.27
CA VAL A 151 -0.36 5.31 -3.15
C VAL A 151 -0.15 3.80 -3.23
N GLN A 152 -1.13 3.04 -2.77
CA GLN A 152 -1.03 1.58 -2.58
C GLN A 152 -1.36 0.77 -3.86
N ASN A 153 -1.34 1.43 -5.03
CA ASN A 153 -1.57 0.81 -6.33
C ASN A 153 -0.55 1.29 -7.36
N ARG A 154 -0.43 0.55 -8.45
CA ARG A 154 0.59 0.75 -9.49
C ARG A 154 -0.06 0.72 -10.87
N SER A 155 0.51 1.45 -11.81
CA SER A 155 0.11 1.38 -13.22
C SER A 155 0.86 0.24 -13.90
N PHE A 156 0.14 -0.73 -14.45
CA PHE A 156 0.73 -1.85 -15.16
C PHE A 156 1.28 -1.44 -16.53
N ASN A 157 0.67 -0.43 -17.17
CA ASN A 157 0.97 0.07 -18.51
C ASN A 157 0.92 -1.05 -19.55
N GLY A 158 -0.20 -1.76 -19.58
CA GLY A 158 -0.32 -3.02 -20.32
C GLY A 158 -0.10 -2.93 -21.84
N ASN A 159 -0.43 -1.78 -22.43
CA ASN A 159 -0.32 -1.56 -23.88
C ASN A 159 1.11 -1.18 -24.33
N ASP A 160 2.03 -0.90 -23.40
CA ASP A 160 3.41 -0.63 -23.77
C ASP A 160 4.04 -1.92 -24.33
N TYR A 161 4.87 -1.77 -25.36
CA TYR A 161 5.66 -2.87 -25.88
C TYR A 161 6.76 -3.29 -24.89
N LEU A 162 7.04 -4.59 -24.84
CA LEU A 162 8.09 -5.13 -24.01
C LEU A 162 9.45 -5.00 -24.73
N ALA A 163 10.41 -4.34 -24.07
CA ALA A 163 11.78 -4.27 -24.57
C ALA A 163 12.44 -5.66 -24.53
N ALA A 164 13.30 -5.98 -25.51
CA ALA A 164 14.00 -7.27 -25.55
C ALA A 164 14.87 -7.54 -24.31
N VAL A 165 15.41 -6.48 -23.69
CA VAL A 165 16.15 -6.59 -22.43
C VAL A 165 15.26 -6.98 -21.25
N ASP A 166 14.03 -6.46 -21.18
CA ASP A 166 13.09 -6.77 -20.12
C ASP A 166 12.47 -8.15 -20.31
N ALA A 167 12.27 -8.57 -21.57
CA ALA A 167 11.90 -9.94 -21.90
C ALA A 167 12.90 -10.97 -21.34
N LYS A 168 14.20 -10.73 -21.49
CA LYS A 168 15.23 -11.61 -20.90
C LYS A 168 15.17 -11.64 -19.37
N LYS A 169 14.90 -10.50 -18.73
CA LYS A 169 14.78 -10.41 -17.26
C LYS A 169 13.61 -11.25 -16.75
N VAL A 170 12.41 -11.08 -17.32
CA VAL A 170 11.22 -11.82 -16.86
C VAL A 170 11.34 -13.33 -17.08
N LEU A 171 12.06 -13.77 -18.12
CA LEU A 171 12.39 -15.18 -18.32
C LEU A 171 13.41 -15.71 -17.30
N GLY A 172 14.34 -14.86 -16.85
CA GLY A 172 15.19 -15.19 -15.70
C GLY A 172 14.38 -15.41 -14.42
N LEU A 173 13.37 -14.56 -14.18
CA LEU A 173 12.44 -14.70 -13.04
C LEU A 173 11.55 -15.95 -13.12
N LEU A 174 11.25 -16.41 -14.34
CA LEU A 174 10.52 -17.66 -14.55
C LEU A 174 11.34 -18.84 -14.04
N LYS A 175 12.63 -18.90 -14.40
CA LYS A 175 13.56 -19.94 -13.98
C LYS A 175 13.90 -19.89 -12.49
N ASN A 176 13.91 -18.71 -11.88
CA ASN A 176 14.26 -18.53 -10.47
C ASN A 176 13.25 -17.66 -9.74
N ALA A 177 12.33 -18.31 -9.01
CA ALA A 177 11.31 -17.61 -8.23
C ALA A 177 11.87 -16.74 -7.09
N LYS A 178 13.08 -17.02 -6.60
CA LYS A 178 13.71 -16.24 -5.50
C LYS A 178 14.08 -14.82 -5.91
N ASP A 179 14.25 -14.58 -7.22
CA ASP A 179 14.61 -13.28 -7.77
C ASP A 179 13.37 -12.40 -8.07
N ARG A 180 12.16 -12.97 -7.96
CA ARG A 180 10.90 -12.26 -8.19
C ARG A 180 10.75 -11.13 -7.17
N ALA A 181 10.06 -10.07 -7.58
CA ALA A 181 9.72 -9.00 -6.65
C ALA A 181 8.87 -9.55 -5.50
N LYS A 182 9.19 -9.14 -4.28
CA LYS A 182 8.43 -9.57 -3.09
C LYS A 182 7.14 -8.77 -3.00
N ILE A 183 6.02 -9.46 -2.84
CA ILE A 183 4.68 -8.87 -2.71
C ILE A 183 4.16 -9.15 -1.30
N SER A 184 3.54 -8.15 -0.66
CA SER A 184 2.93 -8.29 0.66
C SER A 184 1.65 -9.15 0.60
N PRO A 185 1.16 -9.65 1.74
CA PRO A 185 -0.08 -10.45 1.77
C PRO A 185 -1.27 -9.75 1.11
N ASP A 186 -1.34 -8.43 1.18
CA ASP A 186 -2.40 -7.62 0.58
C ASP A 186 -2.09 -7.14 -0.85
N GLY A 187 -1.00 -7.61 -1.47
CA GLY A 187 -0.68 -7.35 -2.88
C GLY A 187 0.12 -6.08 -3.17
N GLN A 188 0.88 -5.54 -2.22
CA GLN A 188 1.73 -4.36 -2.43
C GLN A 188 3.20 -4.74 -2.61
N LEU A 189 3.97 -3.91 -3.35
CA LEU A 189 5.40 -4.16 -3.57
C LEU A 189 6.21 -3.93 -2.29
N ILE A 190 6.93 -4.95 -1.85
CA ILE A 190 7.89 -4.87 -0.74
C ILE A 190 9.24 -4.40 -1.28
N ARG A 191 9.85 -3.39 -0.65
CA ARG A 191 11.24 -3.00 -0.94
C ARG A 191 12.22 -3.76 -0.06
N THR A 192 13.37 -4.12 -0.63
CA THR A 192 14.44 -4.87 0.05
C THR A 192 15.74 -4.08 0.20
N LYS A 193 15.75 -2.83 -0.26
CA LYS A 193 16.88 -1.91 -0.24
C LYS A 193 16.43 -0.56 0.34
N ASN A 194 17.37 0.26 0.80
CA ASN A 194 17.10 1.57 1.40
C ASN A 194 16.05 1.49 2.53
N LEU A 195 16.23 0.51 3.41
CA LEU A 195 15.28 0.21 4.48
C LEU A 195 15.37 1.24 5.62
N PRO A 196 14.29 1.47 6.38
CA PRO A 196 14.32 2.30 7.56
C PRO A 196 15.23 1.68 8.64
N LYS A 197 15.76 2.51 9.53
CA LYS A 197 16.68 2.05 10.60
C LYS A 197 16.09 0.95 11.49
N ASN A 198 14.78 0.96 11.67
CA ASN A 198 14.02 0.00 12.47
C ASN A 198 13.29 -1.06 11.62
N ALA A 199 13.76 -1.36 10.39
CA ALA A 199 13.10 -2.32 9.51
C ALA A 199 12.88 -3.71 10.15
N LYS A 200 13.76 -4.13 11.05
CA LYS A 200 13.65 -5.39 11.80
C LYS A 200 12.43 -5.49 12.72
N ASP A 201 11.78 -4.36 13.01
CA ASP A 201 10.61 -4.31 13.88
C ASP A 201 9.30 -4.50 13.10
N TYR A 202 9.37 -4.58 11.76
CA TYR A 202 8.24 -4.76 10.86
C TYR A 202 8.30 -6.12 10.14
N PRO A 203 7.16 -6.74 9.82
CA PRO A 203 7.13 -7.97 9.02
C PRO A 203 7.61 -7.73 7.58
N TYR A 204 7.34 -6.55 7.04
CA TYR A 204 7.81 -6.10 5.73
C TYR A 204 7.82 -4.57 5.63
N ILE A 205 8.50 -4.04 4.62
CA ILE A 205 8.58 -2.60 4.34
C ILE A 205 8.14 -2.38 2.90
N LEU A 206 7.08 -1.61 2.70
CA LEU A 206 6.55 -1.31 1.37
C LEU A 206 7.35 -0.24 0.63
N GLU A 207 7.44 -0.38 -0.69
CA GLU A 207 8.14 0.55 -1.57
C GLU A 207 7.51 1.94 -1.58
N ALA A 208 6.18 2.01 -1.56
CA ALA A 208 5.42 3.25 -1.66
C ALA A 208 5.51 4.14 -0.41
N PHE A 209 6.09 3.67 0.70
CA PHE A 209 6.15 4.41 1.97
C PHE A 209 7.60 4.81 2.29
N PRO A 210 7.87 6.07 2.69
CA PRO A 210 9.23 6.53 2.97
C PRO A 210 9.75 5.98 4.30
N ASN A 211 11.06 6.06 4.53
CA ASN A 211 11.65 5.66 5.82
C ASN A 211 11.02 6.40 7.01
N SER A 212 10.73 7.69 6.86
CA SER A 212 10.12 8.51 7.93
C SER A 212 8.77 7.97 8.43
N PHE A 213 8.00 7.28 7.57
CA PHE A 213 6.75 6.65 7.96
C PHE A 213 6.98 5.50 8.97
N TYR A 214 8.00 4.68 8.73
CA TYR A 214 8.36 3.55 9.60
C TYR A 214 9.22 3.99 10.80
N GLU A 215 10.03 5.03 10.66
CA GLU A 215 10.91 5.51 11.73
C GLU A 215 10.16 6.35 12.79
N MET A 216 8.89 6.68 12.56
CA MET A 216 8.04 7.32 13.55
C MET A 216 7.85 6.41 14.79
N LYS A 217 8.07 6.99 15.98
CA LYS A 217 7.95 6.30 17.26
C LYS A 217 6.54 5.76 17.49
N PHE A 218 6.45 4.54 17.99
CA PHE A 218 5.20 3.93 18.46
C PHE A 218 4.74 4.53 19.80
N SER A 219 3.48 4.33 20.16
CA SER A 219 2.90 4.85 21.39
C SER A 219 3.67 4.43 22.64
N TYR A 220 4.01 3.14 22.76
CA TYR A 220 4.80 2.58 23.86
C TYR A 220 6.24 3.14 23.94
N GLN A 221 6.74 3.79 22.88
CA GLN A 221 8.06 4.43 22.88
C GLN A 221 8.01 5.91 23.31
N ARG A 222 6.80 6.47 23.46
CA ARG A 222 6.58 7.86 23.89
C ARG A 222 6.20 7.96 25.36
N GLY A 223 5.62 6.91 25.93
CA GLY A 223 5.24 6.87 27.33
C GLY A 223 6.43 6.98 28.27
N THR A 224 6.23 7.65 29.40
CA THR A 224 7.14 7.56 30.55
C THR A 224 6.57 6.54 31.51
N TYR A 225 7.34 5.49 31.81
CA TYR A 225 6.91 4.41 32.68
C TYR A 225 7.69 4.48 33.99
N SER A 226 7.02 4.26 35.12
CA SER A 226 7.67 4.09 36.43
C SER A 226 8.37 2.71 36.57
N TRP A 227 8.19 1.84 35.59
CA TRP A 227 8.73 0.49 35.50
C TRP A 227 9.15 0.19 34.06
N LYS A 228 9.87 -0.90 33.80
CA LYS A 228 10.38 -1.23 32.46
C LYS A 228 9.34 -2.02 31.65
N PRO A 229 8.77 -1.48 30.55
CA PRO A 229 7.79 -2.19 29.73
C PRO A 229 8.34 -3.49 29.14
N VAL A 230 7.54 -4.55 29.18
CA VAL A 230 7.90 -5.89 28.71
C VAL A 230 7.16 -6.21 27.41
N GLU A 231 7.94 -6.54 26.37
CA GLU A 231 7.39 -6.93 25.07
C GLU A 231 6.65 -8.27 25.16
N GLY A 232 5.47 -8.35 24.55
CA GLY A 232 4.55 -9.48 24.61
C GLY A 232 3.56 -9.42 25.78
N LYS A 233 3.78 -8.53 26.75
CA LYS A 233 2.87 -8.30 27.88
C LYS A 233 2.22 -6.92 27.81
N ASP A 234 3.04 -5.89 27.71
CA ASP A 234 2.60 -4.50 27.85
C ASP A 234 2.57 -3.77 26.50
N TYR A 235 3.38 -4.24 25.57
CA TYR A 235 3.38 -3.83 24.17
C TYR A 235 3.90 -4.98 23.30
N ALA A 236 3.67 -4.92 22.00
CA ALA A 236 4.35 -5.78 21.03
C ALA A 236 4.62 -4.98 19.77
N ARG A 237 5.86 -5.03 19.28
CA ARG A 237 6.22 -4.39 18.02
C ARG A 237 5.56 -5.12 16.84
N PRO A 238 5.46 -4.52 15.64
CA PRO A 238 4.70 -5.13 14.55
C PRO A 238 5.10 -6.55 14.15
N VAL A 239 6.39 -6.87 14.09
CA VAL A 239 6.85 -8.23 13.74
C VAL A 239 6.42 -9.30 14.77
N ARG A 240 6.10 -8.90 16.02
CA ARG A 240 5.71 -9.78 17.13
C ARG A 240 4.23 -9.63 17.52
N VAL A 241 3.47 -8.79 16.83
CA VAL A 241 2.09 -8.44 17.25
C VAL A 241 1.18 -9.66 17.37
N LYS A 242 1.36 -10.66 16.50
CA LYS A 242 0.61 -11.92 16.50
C LYS A 242 0.73 -12.72 17.80
N GLU A 243 1.85 -12.60 18.52
CA GLU A 243 2.06 -13.30 19.79
C GLU A 243 1.06 -12.83 20.86
N THR A 244 0.51 -11.63 20.71
CA THR A 244 -0.50 -11.06 21.62
C THR A 244 -1.94 -11.48 21.27
N MET A 245 -2.14 -12.19 20.15
CA MET A 245 -3.45 -12.55 19.61
C MET A 245 -3.89 -13.97 19.96
N SER A 246 -3.14 -14.69 20.80
CA SER A 246 -3.40 -16.11 21.13
C SER A 246 -4.79 -16.41 21.73
N LYS A 247 -5.49 -15.38 22.22
CA LYS A 247 -6.86 -15.47 22.75
C LYS A 247 -7.94 -15.10 21.75
N LEU A 248 -7.57 -14.68 20.54
CA LEU A 248 -8.47 -14.32 19.45
C LEU A 248 -8.64 -15.50 18.49
N ASN A 249 -9.54 -15.38 17.53
CA ASN A 249 -9.67 -16.32 16.42
C ASN A 249 -8.57 -16.06 15.39
N VAL A 250 -7.59 -16.96 15.33
CA VAL A 250 -6.37 -16.79 14.52
C VAL A 250 -6.27 -17.82 13.40
N ASP A 251 -5.58 -17.43 12.33
CA ASP A 251 -5.17 -18.31 11.25
C ASP A 251 -4.01 -19.24 11.66
N GLU A 252 -3.57 -20.08 10.73
CA GLU A 252 -2.42 -20.99 10.92
C GLU A 252 -1.09 -20.27 11.24
N ASN A 253 -0.99 -18.98 10.92
CA ASN A 253 0.19 -18.15 11.19
C ASN A 253 0.14 -17.47 12.56
N GLY A 254 -0.98 -17.59 13.28
CA GLY A 254 -1.27 -16.96 14.56
C GLY A 254 -1.79 -15.52 14.44
N MET A 255 -2.16 -15.08 13.23
CA MET A 255 -2.71 -13.75 12.97
C MET A 255 -4.24 -13.78 13.13
N CYS A 256 -4.85 -12.81 13.78
CA CYS A 256 -6.31 -12.75 13.89
C CYS A 256 -6.95 -12.66 12.51
N ILE A 257 -7.95 -13.50 12.23
CA ILE A 257 -8.60 -13.58 10.92
C ILE A 257 -9.38 -12.30 10.56
N TYR A 258 -9.66 -11.45 11.56
CA TYR A 258 -10.40 -10.20 11.40
C TYR A 258 -9.50 -8.97 11.18
N VAL A 259 -8.18 -9.12 11.08
CA VAL A 259 -7.25 -7.98 10.91
C VAL A 259 -7.64 -7.13 9.70
N ASP A 260 -7.95 -7.73 8.55
CA ASP A 260 -8.36 -6.98 7.36
C ASP A 260 -9.63 -6.15 7.57
N GLU A 261 -10.58 -6.67 8.35
CA GLU A 261 -11.77 -5.93 8.75
C GLU A 261 -11.43 -4.75 9.68
N TRP A 262 -10.48 -4.94 10.60
CA TRP A 262 -10.02 -3.87 11.48
C TRP A 262 -9.36 -2.74 10.68
N ILE A 263 -8.46 -3.09 9.76
CA ILE A 263 -7.82 -2.14 8.84
C ILE A 263 -8.88 -1.40 8.03
N LYS A 264 -9.88 -2.13 7.51
CA LYS A 264 -10.99 -1.52 6.78
C LYS A 264 -11.81 -0.56 7.65
N LYS A 265 -12.08 -0.87 8.92
CA LYS A 265 -12.78 0.04 9.85
C LYS A 265 -11.99 1.34 10.03
N VAL A 266 -10.66 1.28 10.16
CA VAL A 266 -9.80 2.47 10.22
C VAL A 266 -9.85 3.27 8.92
N GLU A 267 -9.72 2.60 7.78
CA GLU A 267 -9.78 3.26 6.47
C GLU A 267 -11.14 3.95 6.23
N ASP A 268 -12.24 3.27 6.52
CA ASP A 268 -13.59 3.80 6.38
C ASP A 268 -13.82 4.99 7.34
N ASN A 269 -13.35 4.91 8.59
CA ASN A 269 -13.46 6.01 9.54
C ASN A 269 -12.76 7.27 9.06
N LEU A 270 -11.52 7.13 8.60
CA LEU A 270 -10.75 8.24 8.03
C LEU A 270 -11.45 8.78 6.77
N LYS A 271 -11.98 7.91 5.90
CA LYS A 271 -12.74 8.33 4.71
C LYS A 271 -13.94 9.18 5.06
N TYR A 272 -14.75 8.78 6.04
CA TYR A 272 -15.93 9.55 6.44
C TYR A 272 -15.54 10.89 7.08
N ARG A 273 -14.53 10.90 7.95
CA ARG A 273 -14.08 12.11 8.66
C ARG A 273 -13.34 13.11 7.76
N LEU A 274 -12.67 12.63 6.71
CA LEU A 274 -11.81 13.44 5.84
C LEU A 274 -12.33 13.56 4.39
N ASN A 275 -13.57 13.17 4.13
CA ASN A 275 -14.33 13.49 2.92
C ASN A 275 -15.73 13.97 3.29
N VAL A 276 -15.81 15.18 3.80
CA VAL A 276 -17.06 15.81 4.24
C VAL A 276 -17.48 16.84 3.21
N ASP A 277 -18.75 16.85 2.82
CA ASP A 277 -19.37 17.95 2.08
C ASP A 277 -20.70 18.28 2.76
N PHE A 278 -20.84 19.51 3.24
CA PHE A 278 -22.02 19.92 4.00
C PHE A 278 -23.33 19.79 3.21
N ASN A 279 -23.28 19.79 1.86
CA ASN A 279 -24.46 19.62 1.01
C ASN A 279 -24.96 18.18 0.98
N THR A 280 -24.08 17.20 1.22
CA THR A 280 -24.40 15.77 1.08
C THR A 280 -24.34 14.99 2.39
N ILE A 281 -23.74 15.57 3.44
CA ILE A 281 -23.68 14.91 4.75
C ILE A 281 -25.08 14.71 5.36
N ASP A 282 -25.39 13.45 5.65
CA ASP A 282 -26.73 13.00 5.99
C ASP A 282 -26.71 11.82 7.01
N ASN A 283 -27.86 11.18 7.21
CA ASN A 283 -27.97 10.02 8.10
C ASN A 283 -27.26 8.77 7.53
N ASN A 284 -27.04 8.66 6.23
CA ASN A 284 -26.25 7.56 5.67
C ASN A 284 -24.78 7.71 6.05
N TRP A 285 -24.24 8.92 5.93
CA TRP A 285 -22.90 9.25 6.42
C TRP A 285 -22.78 8.96 7.93
N LEU A 286 -23.78 9.36 8.73
CA LEU A 286 -23.84 9.07 10.17
C LEU A 286 -23.74 7.58 10.45
N ASN A 287 -24.63 6.79 9.82
CA ASN A 287 -24.75 5.36 10.07
C ASN A 287 -23.47 4.62 9.68
N ASN A 288 -22.85 5.02 8.57
CA ASN A 288 -21.63 4.38 8.11
C ASN A 288 -20.41 4.76 8.96
N LEU A 289 -20.30 6.01 9.41
CA LEU A 289 -19.27 6.38 10.38
C LEU A 289 -19.50 5.69 11.73
N ARG A 290 -20.75 5.58 12.21
CA ARG A 290 -21.07 4.93 13.48
C ARG A 290 -20.64 3.47 13.50
N LYS A 291 -20.74 2.75 12.38
CA LYS A 291 -20.31 1.34 12.24
C LYS A 291 -18.82 1.11 12.49
N THR A 292 -17.97 2.14 12.41
CA THR A 292 -16.53 1.99 12.65
C THR A 292 -16.16 2.05 14.13
N TYR A 293 -17.08 2.49 15.00
CA TYR A 293 -16.88 2.62 16.44
C TYR A 293 -17.51 1.47 17.20
N PHE A 294 -16.95 1.15 18.36
CA PHE A 294 -17.46 0.10 19.26
C PHE A 294 -18.96 0.29 19.57
N VAL A 295 -19.71 -0.81 19.59
CA VAL A 295 -21.13 -0.85 19.97
C VAL A 295 -21.22 -1.63 21.27
N ALA A 296 -21.60 -0.96 22.35
CA ALA A 296 -21.63 -1.56 23.68
C ALA A 296 -22.85 -2.46 23.91
N ASN A 297 -23.85 -2.40 23.00
CA ASN A 297 -25.19 -2.95 23.21
C ASN A 297 -25.84 -2.41 24.50
N VAL A 298 -25.47 -1.18 24.86
CA VAL A 298 -26.01 -0.45 25.99
C VAL A 298 -26.59 0.83 25.43
N ALA A 299 -27.94 0.90 25.41
CA ALA A 299 -28.68 1.95 24.73
C ALA A 299 -28.18 3.37 25.03
N LEU A 300 -27.86 3.67 26.30
CA LEU A 300 -27.33 4.97 26.70
C LEU A 300 -25.95 5.29 26.09
N LEU A 301 -25.01 4.34 26.18
CA LEU A 301 -23.65 4.52 25.67
C LEU A 301 -23.62 4.64 24.15
N ASP A 302 -24.40 3.79 23.47
CA ASP A 302 -24.50 3.80 22.02
C ASP A 302 -25.19 5.07 21.51
N LYS A 303 -26.20 5.55 22.24
CA LYS A 303 -26.87 6.82 21.96
C LYS A 303 -25.91 8.00 22.07
N GLN A 304 -25.03 8.05 23.08
CA GLN A 304 -24.07 9.15 23.24
C GLN A 304 -23.14 9.31 22.03
N LYS A 305 -22.58 8.22 21.51
CA LYS A 305 -21.71 8.28 20.32
C LYS A 305 -22.50 8.73 19.09
N THR A 306 -23.70 8.19 18.89
CA THR A 306 -24.60 8.56 17.80
C THR A 306 -25.01 10.03 17.86
N ASP A 307 -25.32 10.55 19.04
CA ASP A 307 -25.71 11.95 19.25
C ASP A 307 -24.53 12.90 18.98
N ARG A 308 -23.29 12.52 19.34
CA ARG A 308 -22.09 13.29 18.98
C ARG A 308 -21.91 13.39 17.47
N ILE A 309 -22.10 12.28 16.74
CA ILE A 309 -22.02 12.28 15.26
C ILE A 309 -23.12 13.18 14.68
N ARG A 310 -24.36 13.06 15.18
CA ARG A 310 -25.49 13.90 14.74
C ARG A 310 -25.23 15.39 14.99
N ASN A 311 -24.66 15.73 16.15
CA ASN A 311 -24.30 17.10 16.47
C ASN A 311 -23.25 17.65 15.51
N TYR A 312 -22.23 16.86 15.16
CA TYR A 312 -21.25 17.26 14.16
C TYR A 312 -21.87 17.53 12.79
N ILE A 313 -22.84 16.72 12.34
CA ILE A 313 -23.55 16.97 11.07
C ILE A 313 -24.21 18.35 11.07
N LYS A 314 -24.83 18.74 12.19
CA LYS A 314 -25.43 20.07 12.35
C LYS A 314 -24.36 21.17 12.25
N ILE A 315 -23.26 21.05 13.00
CA ILE A 315 -22.16 22.01 13.00
C ILE A 315 -21.51 22.12 11.61
N ALA A 316 -21.30 20.99 10.93
CA ALA A 316 -20.72 20.94 9.59
C ALA A 316 -21.61 21.66 8.57
N LYS A 317 -22.94 21.56 8.69
CA LYS A 317 -23.91 22.30 7.87
C LYS A 317 -23.89 23.79 8.15
N GLU A 318 -23.93 24.19 9.42
CA GLU A 318 -23.87 25.59 9.83
C GLU A 318 -22.55 26.26 9.40
N SER A 319 -21.44 25.53 9.52
CA SER A 319 -20.09 26.01 9.20
C SER A 319 -19.68 25.76 7.74
N LYS A 320 -20.58 25.20 6.91
CA LYS A 320 -20.36 24.89 5.50
C LYS A 320 -19.05 24.11 5.26
N VAL A 321 -18.80 23.09 6.07
CA VAL A 321 -17.57 22.27 6.03
C VAL A 321 -17.47 21.52 4.71
N ILE A 322 -16.32 21.65 4.05
CA ILE A 322 -15.94 20.83 2.90
C ILE A 322 -14.50 20.37 3.11
N ILE A 323 -14.30 19.07 3.22
CA ILE A 323 -13.00 18.40 3.34
C ILE A 323 -12.91 17.39 2.19
N LYS A 324 -11.80 17.42 1.46
CA LYS A 324 -11.51 16.48 0.38
C LYS A 324 -10.17 15.81 0.63
N SER A 325 -10.18 14.50 0.79
CA SER A 325 -8.95 13.70 0.80
C SER A 325 -8.48 13.44 -0.63
N SER A 326 -7.16 13.39 -0.82
CA SER A 326 -6.52 12.82 -2.02
C SER A 326 -5.88 11.48 -1.74
N ILE A 327 -5.40 11.26 -0.51
CA ILE A 327 -4.81 10.00 -0.07
C ILE A 327 -5.28 9.70 1.34
N ILE A 328 -5.75 8.47 1.54
CA ILE A 328 -5.95 7.83 2.83
C ILE A 328 -5.36 6.44 2.68
N SER A 329 -4.31 6.14 3.44
CA SER A 329 -3.59 4.87 3.35
C SER A 329 -3.37 4.34 4.76
N VAL A 330 -3.92 3.18 5.06
CA VAL A 330 -3.72 2.46 6.33
C VAL A 330 -2.78 1.30 6.03
N GLU A 331 -1.71 1.15 6.82
CA GLU A 331 -0.65 0.20 6.50
C GLU A 331 -0.58 -0.96 7.50
N PRO A 332 -1.09 -2.16 7.15
CA PRO A 332 -1.20 -3.30 8.07
C PRO A 332 0.13 -3.75 8.67
N SER A 333 1.26 -3.61 7.95
CA SER A 333 2.57 -3.99 8.50
C SER A 333 2.96 -3.20 9.75
N THR A 334 2.29 -2.08 10.02
CA THR A 334 2.55 -1.26 11.21
C THR A 334 1.69 -1.64 12.41
N LEU A 335 0.79 -2.62 12.31
CA LEU A 335 -0.07 -3.04 13.40
C LEU A 335 0.77 -3.46 14.61
N TYR A 336 0.56 -2.83 15.76
CA TYR A 336 1.28 -3.11 17.00
C TYR A 336 0.33 -3.07 18.20
N THR A 337 0.80 -3.47 19.39
CA THR A 337 0.05 -3.29 20.63
C THR A 337 0.75 -2.35 21.59
N SER A 338 -0.05 -1.59 22.34
CA SER A 338 0.38 -0.78 23.49
C SER A 338 -0.75 -0.80 24.51
N ASP A 339 -0.44 -1.12 25.76
CA ASP A 339 -1.37 -1.03 26.90
C ASP A 339 -2.70 -1.78 26.66
N GLY A 340 -2.63 -2.92 25.96
CA GLY A 340 -3.78 -3.79 25.66
C GLY A 340 -4.63 -3.39 24.46
N ALA A 341 -4.32 -2.30 23.76
CA ALA A 341 -4.98 -1.90 22.52
C ALA A 341 -4.12 -2.21 21.29
N PHE A 342 -4.76 -2.41 20.13
CA PHE A 342 -4.07 -2.47 18.84
C PHE A 342 -4.02 -1.08 18.23
N LEU A 343 -2.89 -0.74 17.60
CA LEU A 343 -2.71 0.52 16.92
C LEU A 343 -2.18 0.25 15.52
N VAL A 344 -2.70 0.98 14.53
CA VAL A 344 -2.21 0.91 13.15
C VAL A 344 -1.94 2.28 12.59
N ARG A 345 -0.86 2.40 11.83
CA ARG A 345 -0.41 3.64 11.23
C ARG A 345 -1.14 3.93 9.93
N SER A 346 -1.47 5.19 9.75
CA SER A 346 -2.11 5.73 8.57
C SER A 346 -1.39 6.98 8.08
N TYR A 347 -1.36 7.16 6.77
CA TYR A 347 -1.04 8.42 6.12
C TYR A 347 -2.33 9.04 5.56
N ILE A 348 -2.51 10.34 5.80
CA ILE A 348 -3.62 11.10 5.25
C ILE A 348 -3.09 12.31 4.50
N LYS A 349 -3.77 12.67 3.41
CA LYS A 349 -3.59 13.92 2.69
C LYS A 349 -4.93 14.48 2.29
N PHE A 350 -5.27 15.66 2.81
CA PHE A 350 -6.56 16.29 2.60
C PHE A 350 -6.45 17.81 2.46
N LYS A 351 -7.53 18.43 1.98
CA LYS A 351 -7.69 19.88 1.89
C LYS A 351 -9.05 20.24 2.43
N ILE A 352 -9.11 21.30 3.24
CA ILE A 352 -10.35 21.89 3.75
C ILE A 352 -10.62 23.22 3.04
N THR A 353 -11.85 23.45 2.60
CA THR A 353 -12.23 24.68 1.87
C THR A 353 -13.24 25.56 2.61
N SER A 354 -13.68 25.17 3.80
CA SER A 354 -14.54 25.98 4.66
C SER A 354 -13.80 27.17 5.30
N GLU A 355 -14.55 28.08 5.92
CA GLU A 355 -13.99 29.23 6.63
C GLU A 355 -13.28 28.79 7.92
N LYS A 356 -12.08 29.31 8.14
CA LYS A 356 -11.21 28.98 9.28
C LYS A 356 -11.59 29.68 10.59
N ASN A 357 -12.62 30.51 10.60
CA ASN A 357 -12.98 31.29 11.78
C ASN A 357 -13.63 30.43 12.88
N LYS A 358 -13.59 29.10 12.72
CA LYS A 358 -14.12 28.10 13.64
C LYS A 358 -12.97 27.28 14.24
N PRO A 359 -13.09 26.87 15.52
CA PRO A 359 -12.18 25.91 16.13
C PRO A 359 -12.10 24.60 15.33
N GLN A 360 -10.99 23.85 15.43
CA GLN A 360 -10.81 22.62 14.64
C GLN A 360 -11.83 21.54 15.01
N GLU A 361 -12.26 21.51 16.27
CA GLU A 361 -13.30 20.62 16.80
C GLU A 361 -14.69 20.83 16.16
N ASP A 362 -14.93 22.01 15.57
CA ASP A 362 -16.14 22.29 14.78
C ASP A 362 -15.96 21.90 13.30
N LEU A 363 -14.71 21.87 12.82
CA LEU A 363 -14.39 21.58 11.42
C LEU A 363 -14.25 20.08 11.16
N PHE A 364 -13.74 19.31 12.13
CA PHE A 364 -13.49 17.87 12.00
C PHE A 364 -14.24 17.10 13.07
N PHE A 365 -14.77 15.93 12.69
CA PHE A 365 -15.28 14.99 13.68
C PHE A 365 -14.12 14.26 14.37
N GLY A 366 -14.27 14.02 15.67
CA GLY A 366 -13.29 13.31 16.51
C GLY A 366 -12.25 14.26 17.11
N ASN A 367 -11.26 13.70 17.80
CA ASN A 367 -10.21 14.52 18.40
C ASN A 367 -9.15 14.87 17.34
N THR A 368 -8.98 16.14 17.00
CA THR A 368 -8.02 16.57 15.98
C THR A 368 -7.22 17.77 16.42
N ARG A 369 -5.92 17.76 16.13
CA ARG A 369 -5.04 18.91 16.29
C ARG A 369 -4.01 18.92 15.17
N PHE A 370 -4.34 19.64 14.10
CA PHE A 370 -3.46 19.85 12.96
C PHE A 370 -2.69 21.16 13.13
N VAL A 371 -1.36 21.10 13.04
CA VAL A 371 -0.51 22.29 13.09
C VAL A 371 -0.39 22.87 11.68
N ASP A 372 -0.42 24.20 11.55
CA ASP A 372 -0.31 24.92 10.27
C ASP A 372 -1.38 24.57 9.22
N LEU A 373 -2.54 24.07 9.65
CA LEU A 373 -3.67 23.79 8.77
C LEU A 373 -4.09 25.06 8.02
N ALA A 374 -4.14 25.01 6.68
CA ALA A 374 -4.41 26.15 5.81
C ALA A 374 -5.63 25.97 4.88
N LYS A 375 -6.45 27.03 4.76
CA LYS A 375 -7.66 27.02 3.91
C LYS A 375 -7.19 26.79 2.49
N SER A 376 -7.84 25.85 1.85
CA SER A 376 -7.59 25.45 0.48
C SER A 376 -6.16 24.99 0.15
N LYS A 377 -5.33 24.69 1.16
CA LYS A 377 -4.01 24.06 0.96
C LYS A 377 -4.10 22.59 1.33
N TRP A 378 -3.27 21.78 0.67
CA TRP A 378 -3.09 20.38 1.06
C TRP A 378 -2.36 20.34 2.39
N PHE A 379 -2.90 19.52 3.29
CA PHE A 379 -2.31 19.12 4.54
C PHE A 379 -2.08 17.62 4.49
N ASP A 380 -0.98 17.16 5.06
CA ASP A 380 -0.71 15.75 5.25
C ASP A 380 -0.06 15.44 6.61
N GLY A 381 -0.20 14.19 7.02
CA GLY A 381 0.29 13.71 8.29
C GLY A 381 0.22 12.20 8.40
N VAL A 382 0.98 11.67 9.38
CA VAL A 382 1.03 10.26 9.72
C VAL A 382 0.54 10.11 11.16
N TYR A 383 -0.41 9.21 11.38
CA TYR A 383 -1.08 9.02 12.66
C TYR A 383 -1.30 7.54 12.94
N ASP A 384 -1.21 7.15 14.21
CA ASP A 384 -1.62 5.82 14.65
C ASP A 384 -3.07 5.92 15.15
N VAL A 385 -3.95 5.03 14.69
CA VAL A 385 -5.35 4.93 15.10
C VAL A 385 -5.53 3.71 15.99
N GLU A 386 -6.26 3.86 17.10
CA GLU A 386 -6.43 2.81 18.10
C GLU A 386 -7.70 1.99 17.90
N LEU A 387 -7.54 0.68 17.93
CA LEU A 387 -8.55 -0.35 17.83
C LEU A 387 -8.54 -1.17 19.12
N SER A 388 -9.73 -1.33 19.70
CA SER A 388 -9.91 -2.19 20.88
C SER A 388 -11.35 -2.68 20.96
N THR A 389 -11.64 -3.48 21.98
CA THR A 389 -12.98 -3.88 22.36
C THR A 389 -13.21 -3.58 23.84
N LYS A 390 -14.47 -3.54 24.26
CA LYS A 390 -14.84 -3.58 25.69
C LYS A 390 -15.43 -4.92 26.12
N ASN A 391 -15.56 -5.87 25.19
CA ASN A 391 -16.10 -7.19 25.50
C ASN A 391 -14.99 -8.12 25.98
N ILE A 392 -15.20 -8.69 27.17
CA ILE A 392 -14.28 -9.69 27.74
C ILE A 392 -14.44 -10.99 26.95
N GLY A 393 -13.31 -11.61 26.57
CA GLY A 393 -13.31 -12.90 25.87
C GLY A 393 -13.73 -12.82 24.39
N THR A 394 -13.60 -11.64 23.77
CA THR A 394 -13.80 -11.49 22.32
C THR A 394 -12.90 -12.42 21.51
N ASP A 395 -13.40 -12.82 20.34
CA ASP A 395 -12.65 -13.54 19.32
C ASP A 395 -11.93 -12.61 18.32
N GLY A 396 -12.12 -11.29 18.45
CA GLY A 396 -11.55 -10.29 17.56
C GLY A 396 -12.55 -9.63 16.60
N SER A 397 -13.71 -10.22 16.35
CA SER A 397 -14.68 -9.74 15.35
C SER A 397 -15.25 -8.34 15.66
N ASP A 398 -15.33 -8.01 16.95
CA ASP A 398 -15.95 -6.79 17.47
C ASP A 398 -14.98 -5.62 17.69
N TYR A 399 -13.68 -5.80 17.40
CA TYR A 399 -12.70 -4.73 17.50
C TYR A 399 -13.10 -3.56 16.62
N ALA A 400 -13.05 -2.38 17.20
CA ALA A 400 -13.50 -1.16 16.57
C ALA A 400 -12.68 0.02 17.09
N ILE A 401 -12.88 1.19 16.49
CA ILE A 401 -12.12 2.38 16.87
C ILE A 401 -12.57 2.84 18.25
N ILE A 402 -11.63 2.98 19.17
CA ILE A 402 -11.87 3.54 20.51
C ILE A 402 -11.27 4.93 20.66
N ASP A 403 -10.09 5.14 20.07
CA ASP A 403 -9.45 6.45 19.96
C ASP A 403 -9.23 6.79 18.48
N ASP A 404 -9.85 7.89 18.08
CA ASP A 404 -9.85 8.41 16.72
C ASP A 404 -8.95 9.67 16.58
N THR A 405 -8.04 9.89 17.55
CA THR A 405 -7.21 11.08 17.64
C THR A 405 -6.26 11.25 16.44
N LEU A 406 -6.34 12.40 15.76
CA LEU A 406 -5.41 12.84 14.71
C LEU A 406 -4.67 14.10 15.18
N ASN A 407 -3.57 13.93 15.90
CA ASN A 407 -2.92 15.01 16.64
C ASN A 407 -1.43 15.13 16.32
N ASP A 408 -1.05 16.20 15.62
CA ASP A 408 0.33 16.51 15.23
C ASP A 408 1.29 16.66 16.41
N TYR A 409 0.79 17.00 17.61
CA TYR A 409 1.64 17.14 18.79
C TYR A 409 2.45 15.87 19.05
N TYR A 410 1.87 14.69 18.82
CA TYR A 410 2.58 13.44 19.12
C TYR A 410 3.52 12.96 18.01
N TYR A 411 3.53 13.62 16.85
CA TYR A 411 4.16 13.11 15.62
C TYR A 411 5.05 14.14 14.89
N LYS A 412 4.76 15.44 15.03
CA LYS A 412 5.54 16.55 14.44
C LYS A 412 6.27 17.40 15.49
N SER A 413 6.10 17.14 16.79
CA SER A 413 6.88 17.84 17.81
C SER A 413 8.34 17.40 17.76
N LYS A 414 9.22 18.38 17.54
CA LYS A 414 10.68 18.26 17.48
C LYS A 414 11.29 17.58 18.70
#